data_AF-F7JZ52-F1
#
_entry.id   AF-F7JZ52-F1
#
_cell.length_a   1.000
_cell.length_b   1.000
_cell.length_c   1.000
_cell.angle_alpha   90.00
_cell.angle_beta   90.00
_cell.angle_gamma   90.00
#
_symmetry.space_group_name_H-M   'P 1'
#
loop_
_entity.id
_entity.type
_entity.pdbx_description
1 polymer ?
#
loop_
_entity_poly.entity_id
_entity_poly.type
_entity_poly.pdbx_seq_one_letter_code
_entity_poly.pdbx_strand_id
1 'polypeptide(L)'
;MILQALAKYYENLAEEGKVPKPGWCSAKVSYQINLSEEGDVKGISCLKTEEERGKKTVQVPQVFLVPEMVTRSSGVSANFLCDNAKYLLGISQETDEKSKKRAKECFDAARERHLSILAPGKSTMAKAVYLFLKSGILKKQWNIRKSEIIGKKLQMEAI
;
A
#
# COMPACT_ATOMS: atom_id res chain seq x y z
N MET A 1 -21.81 8.38 -32.36
CA MET A 1 -21.66 7.06 -31.70
C MET A 1 -21.44 7.28 -30.21
N ILE A 2 -22.31 6.76 -29.33
CA ILE A 2 -22.34 7.12 -27.90
C ILE A 2 -21.08 6.71 -27.12
N LEU A 3 -20.46 5.59 -27.48
CA LEU A 3 -19.26 5.08 -26.79
C LEU A 3 -18.05 6.02 -26.94
N GLN A 4 -17.85 6.61 -28.12
CA GLN A 4 -16.77 7.59 -28.35
C GLN A 4 -16.97 8.87 -27.53
N ALA A 5 -18.22 9.33 -27.41
CA ALA A 5 -18.55 10.50 -26.61
C ALA A 5 -18.30 10.25 -25.11
N LEU A 6 -18.65 9.06 -24.61
CA LEU A 6 -18.37 8.66 -23.23
C LEU A 6 -16.88 8.51 -22.95
N ALA A 7 -16.11 7.91 -23.87
CA ALA A 7 -14.66 7.79 -23.74
C ALA A 7 -13.99 9.18 -23.67
N LYS A 8 -14.36 10.08 -24.59
CA LYS A 8 -13.85 11.46 -24.60
C LYS A 8 -14.23 12.22 -23.32
N TYR A 9 -15.44 12.01 -22.80
CA TYR A 9 -15.85 12.63 -21.54
C TYR A 9 -15.00 12.15 -20.36
N TYR A 10 -14.71 10.84 -20.28
CA TYR A 10 -13.80 10.31 -19.27
C TYR A 10 -12.38 10.89 -19.40
N GLU A 11 -11.84 10.97 -20.62
CA GLU A 11 -10.52 11.53 -20.89
C GLU A 11 -10.43 12.99 -20.41
N ASN A 12 -11.43 13.82 -20.73
CA ASN A 12 -11.51 15.20 -20.26
C ASN A 12 -11.52 15.28 -18.71
N LEU A 13 -12.32 14.45 -18.05
CA LEU A 13 -12.36 14.41 -16.59
C LEU A 13 -11.01 13.96 -15.98
N ALA A 14 -10.29 13.06 -16.64
CA ALA A 14 -8.99 12.58 -16.19
C ALA A 14 -7.89 13.65 -16.36
N GLU A 15 -7.95 14.44 -17.42
CA GLU A 15 -7.09 15.61 -17.64
C GLU A 15 -7.36 16.71 -16.62
N GLU A 16 -8.63 16.93 -16.26
CA GLU A 16 -9.05 17.85 -15.20
C GLU A 16 -8.75 17.33 -13.78
N GLY A 17 -8.20 16.11 -13.64
CA GLY A 17 -7.89 15.49 -12.35
C GLY A 17 -9.12 15.10 -11.53
N LYS A 18 -10.32 15.09 -12.13
CA LYS A 18 -11.59 14.74 -11.47
C LYS A 18 -11.79 13.24 -11.33
N VAL A 19 -11.12 12.45 -12.18
CA VAL A 19 -11.10 10.98 -12.09
C VAL A 19 -9.67 10.44 -12.18
N PRO A 20 -9.36 9.29 -11.55
CA PRO A 20 -8.06 8.64 -11.72
C PRO A 20 -7.82 8.24 -13.18
N LYS A 21 -6.57 8.35 -13.62
CA LYS A 21 -6.11 7.81 -14.91
C LYS A 21 -6.14 6.27 -14.90
N PRO A 22 -6.26 5.62 -16.08
CA PRO A 22 -6.18 4.16 -16.16
C PRO A 22 -4.91 3.63 -15.49
N GLY A 23 -5.02 2.53 -14.73
CA GLY A 23 -3.93 1.98 -13.93
C GLY A 23 -3.70 2.67 -12.56
N TRP A 24 -4.55 3.64 -12.19
CA TRP A 24 -4.53 4.31 -10.89
C TRP A 24 -5.91 4.33 -10.25
N CYS A 25 -5.95 4.42 -8.92
CA CYS A 25 -7.20 4.67 -8.20
C CYS A 25 -6.97 5.46 -6.91
N SER A 26 -8.05 6.02 -6.36
CA SER A 26 -8.02 6.74 -5.10
C SER A 26 -8.16 5.79 -3.92
N ALA A 27 -7.24 5.88 -2.95
CA ALA A 27 -7.20 5.00 -1.79
C ALA A 27 -7.08 5.79 -0.48
N LYS A 28 -7.84 5.36 0.54
CA LYS A 28 -7.67 5.82 1.92
C LYS A 28 -6.44 5.14 2.55
N VAL A 29 -5.35 5.88 2.71
CA VAL A 29 -4.09 5.40 3.27
C VAL A 29 -3.91 5.95 4.68
N SER A 30 -3.61 5.07 5.63
CA SER A 30 -3.48 5.45 7.05
C SER A 30 -2.03 5.63 7.47
N TYR A 31 -1.11 4.93 6.82
CA TYR A 31 0.30 4.91 7.21
C TYR A 31 1.22 4.84 5.99
N GLN A 32 2.46 5.26 6.19
CA GLN A 32 3.53 5.18 5.21
C GLN A 32 4.69 4.37 5.77
N ILE A 33 5.24 3.45 4.98
CA ILE A 33 6.48 2.76 5.28
C ILE A 33 7.60 3.55 4.63
N ASN A 34 8.48 4.11 5.45
CA ASN A 34 9.63 4.88 4.98
C ASN A 34 10.82 3.94 4.84
N LEU A 35 11.35 3.79 3.62
CA LEU A 35 12.52 2.99 3.33
C LEU A 35 13.77 3.85 3.14
N SER A 36 14.93 3.32 3.51
CA SER A 36 16.22 3.80 3.03
C SER A 36 16.47 3.34 1.59
N GLU A 37 17.50 3.89 0.95
CA GLU A 37 17.92 3.47 -0.40
C GLU A 37 18.36 1.99 -0.46
N GLU A 38 18.79 1.45 0.66
CA GLU A 38 19.21 0.06 0.86
C GLU A 38 18.02 -0.88 1.14
N GLY A 39 16.81 -0.33 1.27
CA GLY A 39 15.61 -1.12 1.57
C GLY A 39 15.42 -1.44 3.06
N ASP A 40 16.21 -0.83 3.95
CA ASP A 40 15.91 -0.86 5.38
C ASP A 40 14.70 0.04 5.66
N VAL A 41 13.75 -0.43 6.46
CA VAL A 41 12.68 0.44 6.92
C VAL A 41 13.25 1.40 7.97
N LYS A 42 13.16 2.70 7.72
CA LYS A 42 13.54 3.78 8.65
C LYS A 42 12.46 4.04 9.70
N GLY A 43 11.21 3.78 9.35
CA GLY A 43 10.07 3.96 10.25
C GLY A 43 8.75 3.84 9.52
N ILE A 44 7.66 3.99 10.28
CA ILE A 44 6.31 4.10 9.72
C ILE A 44 5.74 5.46 10.15
N SER A 45 5.19 6.24 9.23
CA SER A 45 4.56 7.54 9.51
C SER A 45 3.04 7.42 9.49
N CYS A 46 2.34 8.14 10.37
CA CYS A 46 0.88 8.25 10.31
C CYS A 46 0.47 9.28 9.25
N LEU A 47 -0.47 8.92 8.39
CA LEU A 47 -1.04 9.79 7.35
C LEU A 47 -2.50 10.14 7.65
N LYS A 48 -2.92 10.04 8.91
CA LYS A 48 -4.29 10.40 9.30
C LYS A 48 -4.37 11.88 9.61
N THR A 49 -5.51 12.47 9.27
CA THR A 49 -5.86 13.85 9.63
C THR A 49 -7.02 13.85 10.59
N GLU A 50 -7.11 14.91 11.38
CA GLU A 50 -8.26 15.14 12.25
C GLU A 50 -9.41 15.77 11.46
N GLU A 51 -10.60 15.22 11.61
CA GLU A 51 -11.84 15.75 11.07
C GLU A 51 -12.89 15.81 12.19
N GLU A 52 -13.68 16.89 12.23
CA GLU A 52 -14.84 16.96 13.09
C GLU A 52 -16.01 16.19 12.48
N ARG A 53 -16.54 15.22 13.23
CA ARG A 53 -17.79 14.53 12.89
C ARG A 53 -18.82 14.78 14.00
N GLY A 54 -19.62 15.83 13.80
CA GLY A 54 -20.53 16.33 14.81
C GLY A 54 -19.74 16.89 15.99
N LYS A 55 -19.97 16.38 17.20
CA LYS A 55 -19.30 16.84 18.44
C LYS A 55 -17.98 16.12 18.73
N LYS A 56 -17.51 15.22 17.86
CA LYS A 56 -16.31 14.40 18.09
C LYS A 56 -15.27 14.68 17.02
N THR A 57 -14.04 14.94 17.45
CA THR A 57 -12.86 14.90 16.58
C THR A 57 -12.47 13.45 16.34
N VAL A 58 -12.38 13.05 15.06
CA VAL A 58 -11.98 11.69 14.66
C VAL A 58 -10.77 11.75 13.74
N GLN A 59 -9.88 10.77 13.86
CA GLN A 59 -8.78 10.60 12.92
C GLN A 59 -9.22 9.80 11.71
N VAL A 60 -9.14 10.40 10.53
CA VAL A 60 -9.46 9.76 9.26
C VAL A 60 -8.21 9.55 8.39
N PRO A 61 -8.13 8.48 7.60
CA PRO A 61 -7.04 8.31 6.65
C PRO A 61 -7.13 9.34 5.52
N GLN A 62 -5.98 9.84 5.07
CA GLN A 62 -5.88 10.67 3.88
C GLN A 62 -6.13 9.86 2.59
N VAL A 63 -6.60 10.56 1.55
CA VAL A 63 -6.82 9.97 0.23
C VAL A 63 -5.60 10.24 -0.65
N PHE A 64 -5.02 9.17 -1.20
CA PHE A 64 -3.91 9.23 -2.14
C PHE A 64 -4.30 8.61 -3.48
N LEU A 65 -3.70 9.12 -4.55
CA LEU A 65 -3.67 8.44 -5.84
C LEU A 65 -2.61 7.35 -5.78
N VAL A 66 -3.02 6.09 -5.95
CA VAL A 66 -2.13 4.92 -5.85
C VAL A 66 -2.28 4.04 -7.10
N PRO A 67 -1.30 3.16 -7.38
CA PRO A 67 -1.47 2.18 -8.44
C PRO A 67 -2.75 1.38 -8.25
N GLU A 68 -3.37 1.00 -9.37
CA GLU A 68 -4.65 0.32 -9.37
C GLU A 68 -4.64 -0.89 -8.44
N MET A 69 -5.66 -0.94 -7.58
CA MET A 69 -5.84 -1.99 -6.59
C MET A 69 -7.00 -2.88 -6.98
N VAL A 70 -6.83 -4.17 -6.75
CA VAL A 70 -7.90 -5.15 -6.90
C VAL A 70 -8.62 -5.36 -5.59
N THR A 71 -9.95 -5.44 -5.66
CA THR A 71 -10.81 -5.82 -4.53
C THR A 71 -10.73 -7.33 -4.34
N ARG A 72 -10.60 -7.79 -3.10
CA ARG A 72 -10.44 -9.21 -2.77
C ARG A 72 -11.74 -9.74 -2.19
N SER A 73 -12.37 -10.71 -2.85
CA SER A 73 -13.53 -11.43 -2.32
C SER A 73 -13.11 -12.72 -1.58
N SER A 74 -12.17 -13.47 -2.16
CA SER A 74 -11.48 -14.61 -1.53
C SER A 74 -10.13 -14.85 -2.23
N GLY A 75 -9.13 -15.39 -1.52
CA GLY A 75 -7.81 -15.70 -2.09
C GLY A 75 -6.66 -14.77 -1.69
N VAL A 76 -5.46 -15.07 -2.22
CA VAL A 76 -4.24 -14.27 -2.05
C VAL A 76 -4.04 -13.45 -3.31
N SER A 77 -4.09 -12.12 -3.21
CA SER A 77 -3.83 -11.24 -4.35
C SER A 77 -3.24 -9.93 -3.87
N ALA A 78 -1.95 -9.72 -4.08
CA ALA A 78 -1.28 -8.54 -3.56
C ALA A 78 -1.53 -7.30 -4.43
N ASN A 79 -1.70 -6.14 -3.79
CA ASN A 79 -1.69 -4.85 -4.48
C ASN A 79 -0.25 -4.33 -4.57
N PHE A 80 0.01 -3.43 -5.52
CA PHE A 80 1.34 -2.89 -5.77
C PHE A 80 1.51 -1.54 -5.03
N LEU A 81 2.60 -1.40 -4.28
CA LEU A 81 3.01 -0.24 -3.46
C LEU A 81 2.04 0.19 -2.35
N CYS A 82 0.77 -0.22 -2.38
CA CYS A 82 -0.25 0.17 -1.42
C CYS A 82 -1.11 -1.04 -1.00
N ASP A 83 -0.93 -1.50 0.23
CA ASP A 83 -1.66 -2.67 0.76
C ASP A 83 -1.73 -2.63 2.29
N ASN A 84 -2.35 -3.63 2.91
CA ASN A 84 -2.35 -3.74 4.36
C ASN A 84 -1.05 -4.36 4.91
N ALA A 85 -0.88 -4.30 6.24
CA ALA A 85 0.30 -4.83 6.93
C ALA A 85 0.49 -6.35 6.74
N LYS A 86 -0.55 -7.11 6.42
CA LYS A 86 -0.43 -8.55 6.15
C LYS A 86 0.35 -8.81 4.86
N TYR A 87 0.12 -7.99 3.84
CA TYR A 87 0.79 -8.13 2.55
C TYR A 87 2.15 -7.42 2.52
N LEU A 88 2.28 -6.20 3.05
CA LEU A 88 3.56 -5.47 2.99
C LEU A 88 4.53 -5.85 4.10
N LEU A 89 4.01 -6.31 5.24
CA LEU A 89 4.81 -6.60 6.44
C LEU A 89 4.59 -8.03 6.98
N GLY A 90 3.83 -8.91 6.32
CA GLY A 90 3.66 -10.29 6.80
C GLY A 90 3.10 -10.41 8.23
N ILE A 91 2.43 -9.37 8.75
CA ILE A 91 1.92 -9.33 10.12
C ILE A 91 0.40 -9.61 10.11
N SER A 92 -0.04 -10.58 10.92
CA SER A 92 -1.46 -10.77 11.27
C SER A 92 -1.75 -10.30 12.69
N GLN A 93 -3.04 -10.06 12.96
CA GLN A 93 -3.53 -9.79 14.30
C GLN A 93 -3.56 -11.06 15.14
N GLU A 94 -4.02 -12.14 14.51
CA GLU A 94 -4.16 -13.45 15.11
C GLU A 94 -2.79 -14.12 15.20
N THR A 95 -2.54 -14.80 16.31
CA THR A 95 -1.25 -15.43 16.64
C THR A 95 -1.25 -16.93 16.42
N ASP A 96 -2.36 -17.50 15.96
CA ASP A 96 -2.43 -18.92 15.63
C ASP A 96 -1.59 -19.26 14.38
N GLU A 97 -1.13 -20.50 14.29
CA GLU A 97 -0.22 -20.94 13.22
C GLU A 97 -0.83 -20.85 11.82
N LYS A 98 -2.15 -21.02 11.70
CA LYS A 98 -2.85 -20.88 10.40
C LYS A 98 -2.81 -19.43 9.94
N SER A 99 -3.03 -18.48 10.84
CA SER A 99 -2.97 -17.05 10.55
C SER A 99 -1.56 -16.57 10.22
N LYS A 100 -0.54 -17.06 10.94
CA LYS A 100 0.88 -16.79 10.61
C LYS A 100 1.25 -17.33 9.23
N LYS A 101 0.88 -18.57 8.92
CA LYS A 101 1.10 -19.17 7.59
C LYS A 101 0.43 -18.33 6.51
N ARG A 102 -0.82 -17.93 6.73
CA ARG A 102 -1.57 -17.10 5.79
C ARG A 102 -0.95 -15.71 5.60
N ALA A 103 -0.44 -15.08 6.66
CA ALA A 103 0.25 -13.80 6.58
C ALA A 103 1.56 -13.92 5.78
N LYS A 104 2.31 -15.01 5.98
CA LYS A 104 3.49 -15.32 5.18
C LYS A 104 3.14 -15.52 3.70
N GLU A 105 2.10 -16.29 3.38
CA GLU A 105 1.63 -16.44 1.99
C GLU A 105 1.24 -15.10 1.35
N CYS A 106 0.57 -14.21 2.10
CA CYS A 106 0.25 -12.87 1.62
C CYS A 106 1.51 -12.03 1.33
N PHE A 107 2.49 -12.07 2.24
CA PHE A 107 3.76 -11.37 2.04
C PHE A 107 4.54 -11.93 0.86
N ASP A 108 4.60 -13.26 0.72
CA ASP A 108 5.28 -13.93 -0.39
C ASP A 108 4.64 -13.54 -1.74
N ALA A 109 3.30 -13.48 -1.81
CA ALA A 109 2.59 -13.01 -3.00
C ALA A 109 2.85 -11.52 -3.31
N ALA A 110 2.94 -10.67 -2.28
CA ALA A 110 3.31 -9.26 -2.46
C ALA A 110 4.74 -9.13 -2.97
N ARG A 111 5.67 -9.85 -2.34
CA ARG A 111 7.07 -9.91 -2.76
C ARG A 111 7.20 -10.34 -4.21
N GLU A 112 6.57 -11.44 -4.62
CA GLU A 112 6.61 -11.91 -6.00
C GLU A 112 6.10 -10.86 -7.00
N ARG A 113 4.93 -10.26 -6.71
CA ARG A 113 4.35 -9.20 -7.56
C ARG A 113 5.28 -8.00 -7.72
N HIS A 114 5.89 -7.55 -6.63
CA HIS A 114 6.76 -6.37 -6.72
C HIS A 114 8.08 -6.70 -7.41
N LEU A 115 8.68 -7.87 -7.15
CA LEU A 115 9.95 -8.25 -7.78
C LEU A 115 9.80 -8.51 -9.29
N SER A 116 8.63 -8.94 -9.75
CA SER A 116 8.37 -9.13 -11.18
C SER A 116 8.18 -7.81 -11.94
N ILE A 117 7.63 -6.78 -11.28
CA ILE A 117 7.43 -5.44 -11.84
C ILE A 117 8.70 -4.61 -11.71
N LEU A 118 9.31 -4.62 -10.53
CA LEU A 118 10.55 -3.93 -10.20
C LEU A 118 11.71 -4.86 -10.58
N ALA A 119 12.07 -4.94 -11.86
CA ALA A 119 13.45 -5.32 -12.21
C ALA A 119 14.42 -4.40 -11.44
N PRO A 120 15.67 -4.80 -11.11
CA PRO A 120 16.60 -3.96 -10.33
C PRO A 120 16.63 -2.54 -10.90
N GLY A 121 15.92 -1.66 -10.21
CA GLY A 121 15.35 -0.46 -10.81
C GLY A 121 16.39 0.59 -11.08
N LYS A 122 16.10 1.49 -12.03
CA LYS A 122 16.93 2.67 -12.32
C LYS A 122 16.76 3.80 -11.30
N SER A 123 15.67 3.81 -10.53
CA SER A 123 15.38 4.86 -9.53
C SER A 123 15.62 4.39 -8.10
N THR A 124 15.98 5.32 -7.23
CA THR A 124 16.22 5.09 -5.80
C THR A 124 15.03 4.40 -5.13
N MET A 125 13.81 4.85 -5.40
CA MET A 125 12.59 4.25 -4.83
C MET A 125 12.35 2.81 -5.28
N ALA A 126 12.48 2.53 -6.58
CA ALA A 126 12.31 1.18 -7.11
C ALA A 126 13.34 0.22 -6.51
N LYS A 127 14.59 0.67 -6.38
CA LYS A 127 15.67 -0.10 -5.75
C LYS A 127 15.39 -0.37 -4.27
N ALA A 128 14.98 0.64 -3.50
CA ALA A 128 14.65 0.51 -2.08
C ALA A 128 13.54 -0.52 -1.84
N VAL A 129 12.42 -0.39 -2.57
CA VAL A 129 11.28 -1.32 -2.47
C VAL A 129 11.70 -2.74 -2.89
N TYR A 130 12.48 -2.87 -3.96
CA TYR A 130 13.02 -4.15 -4.41
C TYR A 130 13.88 -4.81 -3.34
N LEU A 131 14.82 -4.07 -2.74
CA LEU A 131 15.73 -4.59 -1.71
C LEU A 131 14.97 -5.00 -0.44
N PHE A 132 14.03 -4.16 0.02
CA PHE A 132 13.17 -4.46 1.16
C PHE A 132 12.42 -5.79 1.00
N LEU A 133 11.77 -5.99 -0.14
CA LEU A 133 11.01 -7.21 -0.41
C LEU A 133 11.93 -8.41 -0.67
N LYS A 134 13.13 -8.20 -1.23
CA LYS A 134 14.10 -9.26 -1.45
C LYS A 134 14.69 -9.78 -0.14
N SER A 135 15.10 -8.91 0.78
CA SER A 135 15.70 -9.27 2.08
C SER A 135 14.69 -9.88 3.05
N GLY A 136 13.40 -9.57 2.87
CA GLY A 136 12.37 -9.92 3.83
C GLY A 136 12.47 -9.09 5.10
N ILE A 137 11.55 -9.35 6.03
CA ILE A 137 11.41 -8.56 7.26
C ILE A 137 12.41 -9.09 8.28
N LEU A 138 13.63 -8.55 8.18
CA LEU A 138 14.62 -8.71 9.22
C LEU A 138 14.06 -8.11 10.51
N LYS A 139 14.07 -8.91 11.58
CA LYS A 139 13.61 -8.56 12.92
C LYS A 139 14.24 -7.25 13.37
N LYS A 140 13.54 -6.13 13.23
CA LYS A 140 13.91 -4.83 13.82
C LYS A 140 12.71 -4.20 14.49
N GLN A 141 12.96 -3.54 15.62
CA GLN A 141 11.97 -2.85 16.45
C GLN A 141 11.50 -1.58 15.75
N TRP A 142 10.18 -1.46 15.60
CA TRP A 142 9.52 -0.27 15.08
C TRP A 142 8.96 0.54 16.25
N ASN A 143 9.01 1.87 16.19
CA ASN A 143 8.39 2.76 17.18
C ASN A 143 6.84 2.77 17.12
N ILE A 144 6.21 1.91 16.32
CA ILE A 144 4.76 1.78 16.21
C ILE A 144 4.32 0.40 16.65
N ARG A 145 3.29 0.36 17.51
CA ARG A 145 2.67 -0.88 17.96
C ARG A 145 2.02 -1.58 16.78
N LYS A 146 2.28 -2.89 16.61
CA LYS A 146 1.66 -3.72 15.56
C LYS A 146 0.15 -3.54 15.49
N SER A 147 -0.51 -3.39 16.64
CA SER A 147 -1.96 -3.15 16.75
C SER A 147 -2.46 -1.88 16.05
N GLU A 148 -1.62 -0.88 15.84
CA GLU A 148 -2.03 0.40 15.24
C GLU A 148 -2.10 0.33 13.71
N ILE A 149 -1.29 -0.53 13.08
CA ILE A 149 -1.18 -0.68 11.63
C ILE A 149 -1.96 -1.88 11.07
N ILE A 150 -2.31 -2.85 11.91
CA ILE A 150 -3.10 -4.02 11.53
C ILE A 150 -4.46 -3.60 10.98
N GLY A 151 -4.85 -4.18 9.84
CA GLY A 151 -6.11 -3.87 9.17
C GLY A 151 -6.19 -2.48 8.53
N LYS A 152 -5.12 -1.68 8.62
CA LYS A 152 -5.00 -0.36 7.99
C LYS A 152 -4.22 -0.47 6.69
N LYS A 153 -4.44 0.47 5.79
CA LYS A 153 -3.73 0.55 4.50
C LYS A 153 -2.44 1.34 4.69
N LEU A 154 -1.36 0.77 4.17
CA LEU A 154 -0.01 1.32 4.17
C LEU A 154 0.43 1.55 2.72
N GLN A 155 1.21 2.61 2.50
CA GLN A 155 1.93 2.83 1.24
C GLN A 155 3.44 2.84 1.49
N MET A 156 4.23 2.50 0.47
CA MET A 156 5.69 2.51 0.55
C MET A 156 6.27 3.76 -0.10
N GLU A 157 7.23 4.39 0.57
CA GLU A 157 8.01 5.51 0.04
C GLU A 157 9.49 5.33 0.37
N ALA A 158 10.38 5.77 -0.51
CA ALA A 158 11.82 5.80 -0.26
C ALA A 158 12.27 7.22 0.06
N ILE A 159 13.07 7.36 1.12
CA ILE A 159 13.61 8.63 1.63
C ILE A 159 15.13 8.59 1.64
#